data_AF-A0A2V7GKK9-F1
#
_entry.id   AF-A0A2V7GKK9-F1
#
_cell.length_a   1.000
_cell.length_b   1.000
_cell.length_c   1.000
_cell.angle_alpha   90.00
_cell.angle_beta   90.00
_cell.angle_gamma   90.00
#
_symmetry.space_group_name_H-M   'P 1'
#
loop_
_entity.id
_entity.type
_entity.pdbx_description
1 polymer ?
#
loop_
_entity_poly.entity_id
_entity_poly.type
_entity_poly.pdbx_seq_one_letter_code
_entity_poly.pdbx_strand_id
1 'polypeptide(L)'
;MKVTRILASTLAATLLTAAALAAQRASRVQNPKPPTSHRPATMSHPTTAPNTPRPMSFKGIANKLGTTPDMLEGAYQTALAANAKLTRGQFVAANVLAKNLGDKNPAITTQAILDGLKSGKSIGQTLQALGVKANDAHDAQRAANREIQQSQKDSTD
;
A
#
# COMPACT_ATOMS: atom_id res chain seq x y z
N MET A 1 6.90 16.99 45.52
CA MET A 1 7.93 16.15 46.17
C MET A 1 8.81 15.51 45.11
N LYS A 2 10.13 15.73 45.24
CA LYS A 2 11.30 14.93 44.83
C LYS A 2 11.34 14.24 43.45
N VAL A 3 12.39 14.67 42.74
CA VAL A 3 12.98 14.22 41.48
C VAL A 3 13.75 12.90 41.66
N THR A 4 14.05 12.25 40.53
CA THR A 4 15.27 11.46 40.25
C THR A 4 15.22 9.95 40.51
N ARG A 5 15.49 9.16 39.45
CA ARG A 5 16.67 8.27 39.37
C ARG A 5 17.02 7.87 37.93
N ILE A 6 18.23 8.28 37.57
CA ILE A 6 19.06 7.85 36.43
C ILE A 6 19.59 6.45 36.74
N LEU A 7 19.77 5.60 35.72
CA LEU A 7 20.81 4.57 35.71
C LEU A 7 21.25 4.28 34.27
N ALA A 8 22.42 4.83 33.96
CA ALA A 8 23.30 4.40 32.87
C ALA A 8 23.97 3.06 33.24
N SER A 9 24.43 2.30 32.24
CA SER A 9 25.65 1.45 32.22
C SER A 9 25.67 0.54 30.98
N THR A 10 26.54 0.82 29.98
CA THR A 10 27.76 0.05 29.58
C THR A 10 27.49 -1.33 28.93
N LEU A 11 28.25 -1.90 27.97
CA LEU A 11 29.41 -1.60 27.12
C LEU A 11 29.79 -2.99 26.54
N ALA A 12 29.99 -3.17 25.23
CA ALA A 12 30.84 -4.26 24.71
C ALA A 12 31.05 -4.14 23.19
N ALA A 13 32.29 -3.83 22.81
CA ALA A 13 32.84 -4.04 21.48
C ALA A 13 33.34 -5.48 21.34
N THR A 14 33.35 -6.04 20.12
CA THR A 14 34.22 -7.19 19.75
C THR A 14 34.41 -7.27 18.22
N LEU A 15 35.58 -7.78 17.84
CA LEU A 15 36.33 -7.54 16.60
C LEU A 15 36.07 -8.52 15.43
N LEU A 16 36.47 -8.07 14.22
CA LEU A 16 37.03 -8.73 13.01
C LEU A 16 36.87 -10.24 12.77
N THR A 17 36.62 -10.61 11.50
CA THR A 17 37.46 -11.57 10.72
C THR A 17 37.07 -11.60 9.23
N ALA A 18 38.05 -11.98 8.39
CA ALA A 18 38.16 -11.67 6.97
C ALA A 18 37.94 -12.86 6.02
N ALA A 19 37.83 -12.51 4.73
CA ALA A 19 38.23 -13.24 3.53
C ALA A 19 37.40 -14.48 3.07
N ALA A 20 36.79 -14.34 1.89
CA ALA A 20 36.48 -15.47 1.02
C ALA A 20 37.05 -15.20 -0.38
N LEU A 21 38.06 -15.99 -0.76
CA LEU A 21 38.54 -16.11 -2.14
C LEU A 21 37.64 -17.10 -2.89
N ALA A 22 37.44 -16.84 -4.19
CA ALA A 22 37.38 -17.93 -5.16
C ALA A 22 38.14 -17.50 -6.42
N ALA A 23 39.34 -18.06 -6.58
CA ALA A 23 40.02 -18.13 -7.86
C ALA A 23 39.54 -19.41 -8.56
N GLN A 24 38.84 -19.28 -9.68
CA GLN A 24 38.82 -20.31 -10.70
C GLN A 24 39.07 -19.65 -12.06
N ARG A 25 40.20 -20.03 -12.65
CA ARG A 25 40.70 -19.54 -13.93
C ARG A 25 40.78 -20.73 -14.89
N ALA A 26 40.59 -20.41 -16.17
CA ALA A 26 40.97 -21.18 -17.37
C ALA A 26 39.93 -22.23 -17.85
N SER A 27 39.55 -22.36 -19.13
CA SER A 27 40.09 -21.85 -20.40
C SER A 27 39.07 -22.03 -21.54
N ARG A 28 38.91 -21.08 -22.46
CA ARG A 28 38.67 -21.30 -23.92
C ARG A 28 38.62 -19.93 -24.65
N VAL A 29 39.71 -19.48 -25.28
CA VAL A 29 40.13 -19.68 -26.69
C VAL A 29 39.25 -18.94 -27.71
N GLN A 30 39.94 -18.14 -28.55
CA GLN A 30 39.63 -17.63 -29.91
C GLN A 30 39.05 -16.20 -30.12
N ASN A 31 40.00 -15.31 -30.46
CA ASN A 31 40.05 -14.35 -31.57
C ASN A 31 39.06 -13.16 -31.75
N PRO A 32 39.56 -12.02 -32.30
CA PRO A 32 38.85 -10.75 -32.36
C PRO A 32 38.08 -10.55 -33.69
N LYS A 33 36.88 -9.94 -33.63
CA LYS A 33 36.24 -9.30 -34.79
C LYS A 33 35.42 -8.07 -34.34
N PRO A 34 35.50 -6.94 -35.07
CA PRO A 34 34.88 -5.67 -34.66
C PRO A 34 33.34 -5.73 -34.67
N PRO A 35 32.65 -4.99 -33.77
CA PRO A 35 31.21 -4.92 -33.80
C PRO A 35 30.74 -4.20 -35.06
N THR A 36 30.02 -4.96 -35.88
CA THR A 36 29.30 -4.49 -37.05
C THR A 36 28.02 -3.81 -36.57
N SER A 37 27.73 -2.65 -37.14
CA SER A 37 26.56 -1.83 -36.87
C SER A 37 25.26 -2.62 -37.11
N HIS A 38 24.53 -2.94 -36.04
CA HIS A 38 23.15 -3.42 -36.13
C HIS A 38 22.25 -2.53 -35.27
N ARG A 39 21.70 -1.55 -35.98
CA ARG A 39 20.50 -0.75 -35.67
C ARG A 39 19.48 -1.55 -34.84
N PRO A 40 19.14 -1.12 -33.60
CA PRO A 40 18.05 -1.75 -32.88
C PRO A 40 16.74 -1.43 -33.62
N ALA A 41 16.01 -2.51 -33.95
CA ALA A 41 14.64 -2.42 -34.37
C ALA A 41 13.86 -1.67 -33.29
N THR A 42 13.12 -0.65 -33.71
CA THR A 42 12.10 0.05 -32.93
C THR A 42 11.04 -0.94 -32.51
N MET A 43 11.27 -1.61 -31.38
CA MET A 43 10.25 -2.32 -30.65
C MET A 43 9.49 -1.24 -29.88
N SER A 44 8.39 -0.77 -30.49
CA SER A 44 7.47 0.19 -29.91
C SER A 44 6.71 -0.46 -28.76
N HIS A 45 7.39 -0.69 -27.63
CA HIS A 45 6.71 -0.81 -26.35
C HIS A 45 6.23 0.62 -26.04
N PRO A 46 4.92 0.88 -25.92
CA PRO A 46 4.48 2.18 -25.44
C PRO A 46 5.14 2.39 -24.07
N THR A 47 5.92 3.47 -24.00
CA THR A 47 6.50 4.06 -22.80
C THR A 47 5.64 3.75 -21.60
N THR A 48 6.26 3.15 -20.57
CA THR A 48 5.75 3.06 -19.21
C THR A 48 5.14 4.40 -18.83
N ALA A 49 3.83 4.54 -18.96
CA ALA A 49 3.12 5.65 -18.38
C ALA A 49 3.46 5.62 -16.89
N PRO A 50 3.80 6.75 -16.26
CA PRO A 50 3.99 6.78 -14.82
C PRO A 50 2.76 6.13 -14.21
N ASN A 51 2.97 5.08 -13.40
CA ASN A 51 1.92 4.38 -12.67
C ASN A 51 1.41 5.26 -11.52
N THR A 52 1.08 6.52 -11.85
CA THR A 52 0.34 7.42 -11.00
C THR A 52 -1.04 6.81 -10.91
N PRO A 53 -1.50 6.39 -9.70
CA PRO A 53 -2.85 5.88 -9.54
C PRO A 53 -3.81 6.89 -10.17
N ARG A 54 -4.53 6.48 -11.21
CA ARG A 54 -5.56 7.34 -11.81
C ARG A 54 -6.48 7.80 -10.69
N PRO A 55 -6.90 9.08 -10.67
CA PRO A 55 -7.80 9.57 -9.64
C PRO A 55 -9.03 8.66 -9.61
N MET A 56 -9.24 7.97 -8.48
CA MET A 56 -10.32 7.00 -8.37
C MET A 56 -11.66 7.69 -8.60
N SER A 57 -12.41 7.19 -9.58
CA SER A 57 -13.79 7.63 -9.80
C SER A 57 -14.68 7.05 -8.72
N PHE A 58 -15.52 7.89 -8.10
CA PHE A 58 -16.53 7.45 -7.15
C PHE A 58 -17.71 6.76 -7.82
N LYS A 59 -17.86 6.86 -9.15
CA LYS A 59 -19.04 6.33 -9.86
C LYS A 59 -19.22 4.82 -9.70
N GLY A 60 -18.18 4.04 -9.97
CA GLY A 60 -18.24 2.58 -9.83
C GLY A 60 -18.37 2.10 -8.40
N ILE A 61 -17.67 2.78 -7.50
CA ILE A 61 -17.66 2.46 -6.07
C ILE A 61 -19.03 2.75 -5.45
N ALA A 62 -19.64 3.87 -5.79
CA ALA A 62 -20.94 4.27 -5.26
C ALA A 62 -22.02 3.23 -5.58
N ASN A 63 -22.04 2.72 -6.83
CA ASN A 63 -22.95 1.65 -7.23
C ASN A 63 -22.78 0.38 -6.38
N LYS A 64 -21.54 -0.04 -6.07
CA LYS A 64 -21.28 -1.21 -5.21
C LYS A 64 -21.67 -0.99 -3.75
N LEU A 65 -21.53 0.23 -3.26
CA LEU A 65 -21.87 0.61 -1.90
C LEU A 65 -23.36 0.95 -1.73
N GLY A 66 -24.15 0.95 -2.81
CA GLY A 66 -25.57 1.30 -2.78
C GLY A 66 -25.83 2.77 -2.46
N THR A 67 -24.91 3.66 -2.85
CA THR A 67 -24.98 5.11 -2.61
C THR A 67 -24.75 5.88 -3.91
N THR A 68 -24.77 7.21 -3.86
CA THR A 68 -24.49 8.06 -5.02
C THR A 68 -23.06 8.59 -5.00
N PRO A 69 -22.47 8.90 -6.18
CA PRO A 69 -21.13 9.45 -6.26
C PRO A 69 -21.00 10.79 -5.52
N ASP A 70 -22.03 11.64 -5.59
CA ASP A 70 -22.06 12.94 -4.89
C ASP A 70 -22.08 12.79 -3.37
N MET A 71 -22.83 11.82 -2.85
CA MET A 71 -22.84 11.53 -1.41
C MET A 71 -21.47 11.03 -0.94
N LEU A 72 -20.80 10.21 -1.77
CA LEU A 72 -19.46 9.69 -1.47
C LEU A 72 -18.39 10.78 -1.54
N GLU A 73 -18.51 11.70 -2.49
CA GLU A 73 -17.67 12.89 -2.60
C GLU A 73 -17.85 13.82 -1.40
N GLY A 74 -19.09 14.12 -1.01
CA GLY A 74 -19.38 14.93 0.17
C GLY A 74 -18.80 14.34 1.44
N ALA A 75 -19.01 13.03 1.64
CA ALA A 75 -18.44 12.32 2.79
C ALA A 75 -16.91 12.28 2.77
N TYR A 76 -16.29 12.16 1.59
CA TYR A 76 -14.84 12.25 1.45
C TYR A 76 -14.33 13.64 1.85
N GLN A 77 -14.97 14.72 1.40
CA GLN A 77 -14.60 16.09 1.75
C GLN A 77 -14.72 16.36 3.26
N THR A 78 -15.77 15.85 3.91
CA THR A 78 -15.91 15.91 5.38
C THR A 78 -14.78 15.15 6.08
N ALA A 79 -14.45 13.95 5.60
CA ALA A 79 -13.36 13.15 6.17
C ALA A 79 -11.98 13.80 5.93
N LEU A 80 -11.79 14.46 4.79
CA LEU A 80 -10.58 15.19 4.44
C LEU A 80 -10.39 16.43 5.34
N ALA A 81 -11.47 17.13 5.70
CA ALA A 81 -11.42 18.21 6.66
C ALA A 81 -10.98 17.75 8.06
N ALA A 82 -11.36 16.53 8.46
CA ALA A 82 -10.94 15.94 9.73
C ALA A 82 -9.52 15.31 9.67
N ASN A 83 -9.06 14.92 8.48
CA ASN A 83 -7.76 14.32 8.22
C ASN A 83 -7.22 14.75 6.84
N ALA A 84 -6.43 15.83 6.80
CA ALA A 84 -5.88 16.37 5.57
C ALA A 84 -4.90 15.42 4.84
N LYS A 85 -4.46 14.33 5.48
CA LYS A 85 -3.58 13.31 4.89
C LYS A 85 -4.36 12.14 4.29
N LEU A 86 -5.69 12.14 4.43
CA LEU A 86 -6.55 11.09 3.91
C LEU A 86 -6.55 11.13 2.38
N THR A 87 -6.27 9.99 1.77
CA THR A 87 -6.40 9.85 0.32
C THR A 87 -7.78 9.31 -0.05
N ARG A 88 -8.27 9.63 -1.26
CA ARG A 88 -9.50 9.02 -1.81
C ARG A 88 -9.48 7.51 -1.71
N GLY A 89 -8.35 6.88 -2.01
CA GLY A 89 -8.21 5.43 -1.95
C GLY A 89 -8.40 4.85 -0.55
N GLN A 90 -7.85 5.50 0.46
CA GLN A 90 -8.03 5.10 1.85
C GLN A 90 -9.47 5.28 2.31
N PHE A 91 -10.13 6.38 1.91
CA PHE A 91 -11.53 6.60 2.21
C PHE A 91 -12.43 5.53 1.59
N VAL A 92 -12.24 5.24 0.30
CA VAL A 92 -12.99 4.18 -0.39
C VAL A 92 -12.72 2.81 0.26
N ALA A 93 -11.46 2.48 0.53
CA ALA A 93 -11.09 1.25 1.20
C ALA A 93 -11.75 1.12 2.57
N ALA A 94 -11.81 2.20 3.37
CA ALA A 94 -12.51 2.20 4.65
C ALA A 94 -14.00 1.85 4.51
N ASN A 95 -14.69 2.44 3.53
CA ASN A 95 -16.12 2.15 3.28
C ASN A 95 -16.34 0.70 2.81
N VAL A 96 -15.51 0.20 1.90
CA VAL A 96 -15.60 -1.18 1.41
C VAL A 96 -15.28 -2.19 2.53
N LEU A 97 -14.27 -1.92 3.35
CA LEU A 97 -13.91 -2.76 4.49
C LEU A 97 -15.00 -2.80 5.56
N ALA A 98 -15.59 -1.65 5.88
CA ALA A 98 -16.70 -1.57 6.81
C ALA A 98 -17.91 -2.36 6.31
N LYS A 99 -18.21 -2.29 5.00
CA LYS A 99 -19.28 -3.11 4.40
C LYS A 99 -18.96 -4.61 4.46
N ASN A 100 -17.73 -5.01 4.12
CA ASN A 100 -17.37 -6.42 4.00
C ASN A 100 -17.14 -7.12 5.35
N LEU A 101 -16.69 -6.37 6.36
CA LEU A 101 -16.35 -6.91 7.68
C LEU A 101 -17.36 -6.51 8.77
N GLY A 102 -18.12 -5.43 8.58
CA GLY A 102 -19.04 -4.88 9.57
C GLY A 102 -20.14 -5.86 9.96
N ASP A 103 -20.62 -6.68 9.02
CA ASP A 103 -21.63 -7.72 9.31
C ASP A 103 -21.13 -8.77 10.31
N LYS A 104 -19.83 -9.06 10.29
CA LYS A 104 -19.20 -10.07 11.18
C LYS A 104 -18.61 -9.45 12.43
N ASN A 105 -18.18 -8.20 12.35
CA ASN A 105 -17.61 -7.46 13.45
C ASN A 105 -18.15 -6.01 13.45
N PRO A 106 -19.18 -5.72 14.26
CA PRO A 106 -19.84 -4.42 14.25
C PRO A 106 -18.94 -3.28 14.75
N ALA A 107 -17.79 -3.58 15.35
CA ALA A 107 -16.80 -2.57 15.71
C ALA A 107 -16.05 -2.01 14.48
N ILE A 108 -16.05 -2.74 13.36
CA ILE A 108 -15.38 -2.33 12.11
C ILE A 108 -16.33 -1.43 11.32
N THR A 109 -16.42 -0.18 11.76
CA THR A 109 -17.18 0.86 11.07
C THR A 109 -16.27 1.72 10.22
N THR A 110 -16.81 2.41 9.21
CA THR A 110 -16.06 3.38 8.40
C THR A 110 -15.41 4.43 9.31
N GLN A 111 -16.14 4.91 10.32
CA GLN A 111 -15.64 5.92 11.26
C GLN A 111 -14.48 5.40 12.11
N ALA A 112 -14.56 4.17 12.64
CA ALA A 112 -13.46 3.57 13.39
C ALA A 112 -12.20 3.39 12.53
N ILE A 113 -12.36 3.04 11.25
CA ILE A 113 -11.24 2.93 10.31
C ILE A 113 -10.62 4.31 10.04
N LEU A 114 -11.47 5.32 9.81
CA LEU A 114 -11.03 6.71 9.59
C LEU A 114 -10.33 7.30 10.83
N ASP A 115 -10.79 7.00 12.03
CA ASP A 115 -10.15 7.44 13.29
C ASP A 115 -8.76 6.82 13.48
N GLY A 116 -8.61 5.54 13.12
CA GLY A 116 -7.29 4.90 13.11
C GLY A 116 -6.34 5.53 12.07
N LEU A 117 -6.84 5.82 10.87
CA LEU A 117 -6.09 6.52 9.82
C LEU A 117 -5.69 7.95 10.25
N LYS A 118 -6.59 8.66 10.92
CA LYS A 118 -6.34 9.99 11.49
C LYS A 118 -5.25 9.94 12.58
N SER A 119 -5.20 8.85 13.34
CA SER A 119 -4.14 8.58 14.32
C SER A 119 -2.79 8.21 13.69
N GLY A 120 -2.70 8.18 12.35
CA GLY A 120 -1.48 7.83 11.61
C GLY A 120 -1.23 6.33 11.48
N LYS A 121 -2.18 5.47 11.87
CA LYS A 121 -2.08 4.02 11.66
C LYS A 121 -2.39 3.67 10.20
N SER A 122 -1.80 2.60 9.70
CA SER A 122 -2.21 2.02 8.42
C SER A 122 -3.57 1.31 8.54
N ILE A 123 -4.25 1.04 7.41
CA ILE A 123 -5.52 0.28 7.40
C ILE A 123 -5.37 -1.05 8.15
N GLY A 124 -4.34 -1.83 7.84
CA GLY A 124 -4.09 -3.11 8.51
C GLY A 124 -3.87 -2.96 10.01
N GLN A 125 -3.10 -1.96 10.46
CA GLN A 125 -2.90 -1.68 11.89
C GLN A 125 -4.18 -1.23 12.58
N THR A 126 -5.02 -0.46 11.89
CA THR A 126 -6.33 -0.06 12.41
C THR A 126 -7.25 -1.26 12.56
N LEU A 127 -7.34 -2.13 11.54
CA LEU A 127 -8.12 -3.36 11.62
C LEU A 127 -7.62 -4.28 12.75
N GLN A 128 -6.30 -4.38 12.94
CA GLN A 128 -5.71 -5.11 14.06
C GLN A 128 -6.12 -4.53 15.42
N ALA A 129 -6.10 -3.21 15.56
CA ALA A 129 -6.55 -2.54 16.77
C ALA A 129 -8.05 -2.74 17.05
N LEU A 130 -8.85 -2.97 16.00
CA LEU A 130 -10.28 -3.29 16.08
C LEU A 130 -10.56 -4.80 16.28
N GLY A 131 -9.51 -5.61 16.49
CA GLY A 131 -9.62 -7.03 16.81
C GLY A 131 -9.53 -7.99 15.62
N VAL A 132 -9.21 -7.51 14.42
CA VAL A 132 -8.97 -8.38 13.25
C VAL A 132 -7.56 -8.96 13.33
N LYS A 133 -7.37 -10.26 13.08
CA LYS A 133 -6.03 -10.84 13.04
C LYS A 133 -5.22 -10.25 11.89
N ALA A 134 -3.90 -10.23 12.03
CA ALA A 134 -3.01 -9.62 11.03
C ALA A 134 -3.21 -10.15 9.60
N ASN A 135 -3.32 -11.48 9.46
CA ASN A 135 -3.53 -12.12 8.17
C ASN A 135 -4.90 -11.75 7.60
N ASP A 136 -5.96 -11.84 8.40
CA ASP A 136 -7.32 -11.49 8.00
C ASP A 136 -7.43 -10.01 7.60
N ALA A 137 -6.74 -9.11 8.32
CA ALA A 137 -6.71 -7.69 8.02
C ALA A 137 -6.03 -7.41 6.67
N HIS A 138 -4.91 -8.10 6.41
CA HIS A 138 -4.20 -8.02 5.15
C HIS A 138 -5.03 -8.57 3.99
N ASP A 139 -5.70 -9.71 4.18
CA ASP A 139 -6.55 -10.33 3.17
C ASP A 139 -7.79 -9.50 2.88
N ALA A 140 -8.41 -8.92 3.91
CA ALA A 140 -9.50 -7.97 3.77
C ALA A 140 -9.06 -6.72 3.01
N GLN A 141 -7.90 -6.15 3.33
CA GLN A 141 -7.36 -5.00 2.61
C GLN A 141 -7.11 -5.34 1.12
N ARG A 142 -6.57 -6.53 0.83
CA ARG A 142 -6.38 -6.98 -0.55
C ARG A 142 -7.70 -7.20 -1.28
N ALA A 143 -8.68 -7.81 -0.61
CA ALA A 143 -10.02 -8.01 -1.17
C ALA A 143 -10.68 -6.67 -1.51
N ALA A 144 -10.66 -5.71 -0.58
CA ALA A 144 -11.17 -4.36 -0.80
C ALA A 144 -10.45 -3.67 -1.99
N ASN A 145 -9.12 -3.75 -2.07
CA ASN A 145 -8.38 -3.16 -3.17
C ASN A 145 -8.73 -3.79 -4.54
N ARG A 146 -8.92 -5.11 -4.59
CA ARG A 146 -9.38 -5.79 -5.82
C ARG A 146 -10.78 -5.34 -6.22
N GLU A 147 -11.70 -5.25 -5.26
CA GLU A 147 -13.07 -4.80 -5.51
C GLU A 147 -13.11 -3.35 -6.04
N ILE A 148 -12.27 -2.49 -5.46
CA ILE A 148 -12.11 -1.10 -5.90
C ILE A 148 -11.59 -1.03 -7.33
N GLN A 149 -10.59 -1.85 -7.67
CA GLN A 149 -10.05 -1.91 -9.03
C GLN A 149 -11.06 -2.46 -10.04
N GLN A 150 -11.83 -3.49 -9.66
CA GLN A 150 -12.85 -4.07 -10.53
C GLN A 150 -13.95 -3.05 -10.81
N SER A 151 -14.43 -2.36 -9.78
CA SER A 151 -15.48 -1.34 -9.93
C SER A 151 -15.06 -0.18 -10.83
N GLN A 152 -13.76 0.15 -10.85
CA GLN A 152 -13.22 1.16 -11.77
C GLN A 152 -13.20 0.66 -13.22
N LYS A 153 -12.85 -0.62 -13.44
CA LYS A 153 -12.89 -1.23 -14.78
C LYS A 153 -14.32 -1.26 -15.32
N ASP A 154 -15.26 -1.74 -14.50
CA ASP A 154 -16.68 -1.87 -14.86
C ASP A 154 -17.36 -0.51 -15.15
N SER A 155 -16.76 0.61 -14.72
CA SER A 155 -17.30 1.96 -14.94
C SER A 155 -16.73 2.67 -16.16
N THR A 156 -15.74 2.07 -16.82
CA THR A 156 -15.03 2.64 -17.98
C THR A 156 -15.38 1.92 -19.28
N ASP A 157 -16.15 0.84 -19.21
CA ASP A 157 -16.76 0.13 -20.34
C ASP A 157 -18.19 0.65 -20.58
#